data_AF-A0A3D2MA57-F1
#
_entry.id   AF-A0A3D2MA57-F1
#
_cell.length_a   1.000
_cell.length_b   1.000
_cell.length_c   1.000
_cell.angle_alpha   90.00
_cell.angle_beta   90.00
_cell.angle_gamma   90.00
#
_symmetry.space_group_name_H-M   'P 1'
#
loop_
_entity.id
_entity.type
_entity.pdbx_description
1 polymer ?
#
loop_
_entity_poly.entity_id
_entity_poly.type
_entity_poly.pdbx_seq_one_letter_code
_entity_poly.pdbx_strand_id
1 'polypeptide(L)'
;MKVNQNKVISDSIKNVNDELNGLTKDRMCKVYSSYVYNELKKNHILARLINTNDLGFDYEHQFILVPINKLTKDYYLIDLTYSQFVKNIEDEKVFTELLNKGYQKINNELWIQYLRNILRNNNVKSSIDEAFNKEISNNRINL
;
A
#
# COMPACT_ATOMS: atom_id res chain seq x y z
N MET A 1 -25.53 1.77 -8.56
CA MET A 1 -24.93 2.93 -7.86
C MET A 1 -23.42 2.87 -8.06
N LYS A 2 -22.78 3.89 -8.64
CA LYS A 2 -21.33 3.89 -8.86
C LYS A 2 -20.66 4.25 -7.53
N VAL A 3 -20.03 3.28 -6.87
CA VAL A 3 -19.33 3.51 -5.60
C VAL A 3 -18.21 4.52 -5.85
N ASN A 4 -18.16 5.60 -5.09
CA ASN A 4 -17.04 6.53 -5.13
C ASN A 4 -15.87 5.92 -4.35
N GLN A 5 -15.03 5.17 -5.07
CA GLN A 5 -13.91 4.41 -4.50
C GLN A 5 -12.98 5.28 -3.66
N ASN A 6 -12.72 6.53 -4.06
CA ASN A 6 -11.87 7.46 -3.32
C ASN A 6 -12.44 7.80 -1.96
N LYS A 7 -13.76 8.02 -1.90
CA LYS A 7 -14.46 8.27 -0.65
C LYS A 7 -14.40 7.05 0.26
N VAL A 8 -14.61 5.85 -0.28
CA VAL A 8 -14.53 4.61 0.52
C VAL A 8 -13.12 4.39 1.08
N ILE A 9 -12.08 4.65 0.28
CA ILE A 9 -10.69 4.57 0.74
C ILE A 9 -10.44 5.58 1.87
N SER A 10 -10.82 6.85 1.68
CA SER A 10 -10.59 7.88 2.70
C SER A 10 -11.35 7.58 4.00
N ASP A 11 -12.60 7.13 3.89
CA ASP A 11 -13.43 6.79 5.05
C ASP A 11 -12.86 5.55 5.78
N SER A 12 -12.38 4.55 5.03
CA SER A 12 -11.72 3.36 5.63
C SER A 12 -10.45 3.73 6.39
N ILE A 13 -9.60 4.60 5.82
CA ILE A 13 -8.39 5.07 6.49
C ILE A 13 -8.72 5.89 7.73
N LYS A 14 -9.76 6.74 7.66
CA LYS A 14 -10.21 7.52 8.80
C LYS A 14 -10.66 6.60 9.95
N ASN A 15 -11.53 5.64 9.67
CA ASN A 15 -12.01 4.68 10.68
C ASN A 15 -10.85 3.96 11.37
N VAL A 16 -9.85 3.50 10.61
CA VAL A 16 -8.69 2.81 11.18
C VAL A 16 -7.81 3.74 12.02
N ASN A 17 -7.59 4.98 11.59
CA ASN A 17 -6.83 5.94 12.41
C ASN A 17 -7.58 6.27 13.71
N ASP A 18 -8.91 6.37 13.68
CA ASP A 18 -9.75 6.62 14.87
C ASP A 18 -9.72 5.40 15.82
N GLU A 19 -9.81 4.18 15.29
CA GLU A 19 -9.76 2.93 16.07
C GLU A 19 -8.38 2.68 16.70
N LEU A 20 -7.31 2.96 15.95
CA LEU A 20 -5.93 2.79 16.39
C LEU A 20 -5.33 4.07 16.99
N ASN A 21 -6.18 5.01 17.40
CA ASN A 21 -5.74 6.28 17.96
C ASN A 21 -4.87 6.06 19.22
N GLY A 22 -3.76 6.78 19.30
CA GLY A 22 -2.77 6.63 20.38
C GLY A 22 -1.68 5.58 20.14
N LEU A 23 -1.74 4.83 19.03
CA LEU A 23 -0.68 3.91 18.63
C LEU A 23 0.35 4.59 17.73
N THR A 24 1.64 4.30 17.95
CA THR A 24 2.71 4.82 17.10
C THR A 24 2.78 4.04 15.79
N LYS A 25 2.62 4.75 14.67
CA LYS A 25 2.69 4.18 13.31
C LYS A 25 4.03 3.53 12.99
N ASP A 26 5.10 3.98 13.65
CA ASP A 26 6.50 3.70 13.32
C ASP A 26 6.96 2.23 13.38
N ARG A 27 6.13 1.29 13.86
CA ARG A 27 6.45 -0.15 13.88
C ARG A 27 5.26 -1.06 13.58
N MET A 28 4.17 -0.49 13.08
CA MET A 28 2.86 -1.14 13.04
C MET A 28 2.32 -1.33 11.62
N CYS A 29 3.20 -1.37 10.61
CA CYS A 29 2.78 -1.50 9.20
C CYS A 29 1.86 -2.70 8.98
N LYS A 30 2.16 -3.86 9.60
CA LYS A 30 1.31 -5.04 9.53
C LYS A 30 -0.08 -4.81 10.11
N VAL A 31 -0.18 -4.12 11.25
CA VAL A 31 -1.44 -3.82 11.93
C VAL A 31 -2.26 -2.84 11.09
N TYR A 32 -1.70 -1.67 10.75
CA TYR A 32 -2.41 -0.66 9.98
C TYR A 32 -2.85 -1.17 8.60
N SER A 33 -1.96 -1.83 7.86
CA SER A 33 -2.29 -2.37 6.53
C SER A 33 -3.34 -3.48 6.60
N SER A 34 -3.31 -4.33 7.64
CA SER A 34 -4.35 -5.35 7.83
C SER A 34 -5.71 -4.74 8.18
N TYR A 35 -5.76 -3.74 9.06
CA TYR A 35 -7.00 -3.06 9.44
C TYR A 35 -7.63 -2.33 8.26
N VAL A 36 -6.84 -1.55 7.51
CA VAL A 36 -7.35 -0.86 6.32
C VAL A 36 -7.82 -1.87 5.27
N TYR A 37 -7.07 -2.95 5.04
CA TYR A 37 -7.49 -4.00 4.12
C TYR A 37 -8.84 -4.63 4.51
N ASN A 38 -9.04 -4.90 5.81
CA ASN A 38 -10.30 -5.45 6.31
C ASN A 38 -11.47 -4.47 6.12
N GLU A 39 -11.29 -3.18 6.38
CA GLU A 39 -12.31 -2.16 6.11
C GLU A 39 -12.66 -2.08 4.62
N LEU A 40 -11.66 -2.08 3.73
CA LEU A 40 -11.89 -2.09 2.28
C LEU A 40 -12.67 -3.34 1.84
N LYS A 41 -12.33 -4.51 2.39
CA LYS A 41 -13.01 -5.78 2.10
C LYS A 41 -14.46 -5.76 2.58
N LYS A 42 -14.75 -5.24 3.77
CA LYS A 42 -16.12 -5.07 4.29
C LYS A 42 -16.96 -4.18 3.37
N ASN A 43 -16.33 -3.18 2.76
CA ASN A 43 -16.95 -2.27 1.80
C ASN A 43 -16.94 -2.78 0.34
N HIS A 44 -16.65 -4.07 0.12
CA HIS A 44 -16.61 -4.71 -1.19
C HIS A 44 -15.66 -4.05 -2.20
N ILE A 45 -14.58 -3.43 -1.72
CA ILE A 45 -13.53 -2.88 -2.56
C ILE A 45 -12.52 -3.98 -2.88
N LEU A 46 -12.27 -4.22 -4.18
CA LEU A 46 -11.18 -5.07 -4.61
C LEU A 46 -9.86 -4.43 -4.19
N ALA A 47 -9.11 -5.12 -3.34
CA ALA A 47 -7.81 -4.68 -2.84
C ALA A 47 -6.86 -5.88 -2.72
N ARG A 48 -5.56 -5.60 -2.78
CA ARG A 48 -4.50 -6.58 -2.53
C ARG A 48 -3.63 -6.08 -1.39
N LEU A 49 -3.59 -6.81 -0.29
CA LEU A 49 -2.55 -6.67 0.72
C LEU A 49 -1.29 -7.34 0.18
N ILE A 50 -0.20 -6.59 0.10
CA ILE A 50 1.07 -7.04 -0.47
C ILE A 50 2.13 -7.04 0.62
N ASN A 51 2.88 -8.13 0.71
CA ASN A 51 4.15 -8.17 1.43
C ASN A 51 5.30 -8.12 0.43
N THR A 52 6.30 -7.29 0.67
CA THR A 52 7.53 -7.25 -0.14
C THR A 52 8.25 -8.60 -0.20
N ASN A 53 8.12 -9.45 0.81
CA ASN A 53 8.64 -10.83 0.76
C ASN A 53 7.97 -11.65 -0.36
N ASP A 54 6.66 -11.48 -0.58
CA ASP A 54 5.94 -12.15 -1.66
C ASP A 54 6.45 -11.68 -3.03
N LEU A 55 7.01 -10.47 -3.10
CA LEU A 55 7.64 -9.93 -4.30
C LEU A 55 9.08 -10.45 -4.50
N GLY A 56 9.66 -11.14 -3.51
CA GLY A 56 11.02 -11.71 -3.55
C GLY A 56 12.09 -10.81 -2.95
N PHE A 57 11.72 -9.86 -2.09
CA PHE A 57 12.67 -9.00 -1.38
C PHE A 57 12.91 -9.50 0.05
N ASP A 58 14.14 -9.35 0.56
CA ASP A 58 14.54 -9.81 1.91
C ASP A 58 14.14 -8.85 3.05
N TYR A 59 13.47 -7.75 2.73
CA TYR A 59 12.95 -6.80 3.69
C TYR A 59 11.43 -6.91 3.75
N GLU A 60 10.86 -7.07 4.95
CA GLU A 60 9.42 -7.23 5.14
C GLU A 60 8.71 -5.89 5.34
N HIS A 61 7.78 -5.56 4.45
CA HIS A 61 6.91 -4.39 4.54
C HIS A 61 5.54 -4.71 3.94
N GLN A 62 4.48 -4.19 4.56
CA GLN A 62 3.10 -4.43 4.12
C GLN A 62 2.38 -3.15 3.73
N PHE A 63 1.79 -3.16 2.55
CA PHE A 63 1.00 -2.07 1.99
C PHE A 63 -0.13 -2.63 1.13
N ILE A 64 -1.04 -1.76 0.67
CA ILE A 64 -2.22 -2.18 -0.08
C ILE A 64 -2.21 -1.53 -1.47
N LEU A 65 -2.56 -2.33 -2.48
CA LEU A 65 -2.90 -1.82 -3.81
C LEU A 65 -4.39 -1.99 -4.07
N VAL A 66 -5.01 -0.95 -4.63
CA VAL A 66 -6.41 -0.95 -5.04
C VAL A 66 -6.47 -0.53 -6.52
N PRO A 67 -6.94 -1.39 -7.44
CA PRO A 67 -7.00 -1.04 -8.86
C PRO A 67 -8.07 0.02 -9.10
N ILE A 68 -7.74 1.04 -9.90
CA ILE A 68 -8.66 2.12 -10.28
C ILE A 68 -9.33 1.78 -11.61
N ASN A 69 -8.52 1.42 -12.61
CA ASN A 69 -8.98 1.07 -13.94
C ASN A 69 -8.03 0.03 -14.56
N LYS A 70 -8.60 -1.10 -15.00
CA LYS A 70 -7.86 -2.19 -15.64
C LYS A 70 -7.16 -1.76 -16.94
N LEU A 71 -7.64 -0.71 -17.61
CA LEU A 71 -7.06 -0.21 -18.86
C LEU A 71 -5.85 0.70 -18.64
N THR A 72 -5.90 1.58 -17.64
CA THR A 72 -4.81 2.54 -17.40
C THR A 72 -3.73 1.98 -16.50
N LYS A 73 -3.93 0.79 -15.91
CA LYS A 73 -3.00 0.15 -14.97
C LYS A 73 -2.62 1.10 -13.82
N ASP A 74 -3.56 1.96 -13.45
CA ASP A 74 -3.44 2.86 -12.33
C ASP A 74 -4.01 2.21 -11.07
N TYR A 75 -3.33 2.44 -9.96
CA TYR A 75 -3.68 1.90 -8.65
C TYR A 75 -3.71 3.03 -7.62
N TYR A 76 -4.50 2.87 -6.58
CA TYR A 76 -4.20 3.52 -5.31
C TYR A 76 -3.22 2.66 -4.53
N LEU A 77 -2.09 3.25 -4.17
CA LEU A 77 -1.20 2.74 -3.13
C LEU A 77 -1.66 3.30 -1.79
N ILE A 78 -1.81 2.43 -0.80
CA ILE A 78 -2.16 2.80 0.57
C ILE A 78 -1.06 2.26 1.49
N ASP A 79 -0.41 3.18 2.21
CA ASP A 79 0.65 2.90 3.18
C ASP A 79 0.68 4.01 4.22
N LEU A 80 0.04 3.75 5.37
CA LEU A 80 -0.02 4.71 6.49
C LEU A 80 1.31 4.85 7.23
N THR A 81 2.31 4.03 6.87
CA THR A 81 3.62 3.96 7.50
C THR A 81 4.74 4.49 6.61
N TYR A 82 4.40 4.99 5.41
CA TYR A 82 5.38 5.43 4.42
C TYR A 82 6.34 6.52 4.92
N SER A 83 5.91 7.36 5.88
CA SER A 83 6.73 8.41 6.47
C SER A 83 8.05 7.90 7.07
N GLN A 84 8.12 6.63 7.49
CA GLN A 84 9.34 5.98 7.99
C GLN A 84 10.46 5.91 6.94
N PHE A 85 10.11 6.00 5.65
CA PHE A 85 11.05 5.84 4.54
C PHE A 85 11.43 7.17 3.88
N VAL A 86 10.88 8.29 4.32
CA VAL A 86 11.26 9.61 3.81
C VAL A 86 12.64 9.97 4.34
N LYS A 87 13.61 10.21 3.45
CA LYS A 87 14.97 10.64 3.83
C LYS A 87 15.37 12.00 3.27
N ASN A 88 14.70 12.48 2.24
CA ASN A 88 15.01 13.74 1.58
C ASN A 88 13.73 14.43 1.08
N ILE A 89 13.87 15.71 0.72
CA ILE A 89 12.77 16.56 0.22
C ILE A 89 12.22 16.06 -1.12
N GLU A 90 13.02 15.36 -1.93
CA GLU A 90 12.56 14.82 -3.22
C GLU A 90 11.54 13.69 -3.01
N ASP A 91 11.81 12.78 -2.07
CA ASP A 91 10.91 11.71 -1.67
C ASP A 91 9.58 12.27 -1.12
N GLU A 92 9.63 13.37 -0.36
CA GLU A 92 8.45 14.07 0.15
C GLU A 92 7.58 14.64 -0.98
N LYS A 93 8.22 15.28 -1.97
CA LYS A 93 7.51 15.91 -3.09
C LYS A 93 6.82 14.89 -3.99
N VAL A 94 7.44 13.73 -4.22
CA VAL A 94 6.87 12.69 -5.10
C VAL A 94 5.66 12.01 -4.45
N PHE A 95 5.72 11.76 -3.14
CA PHE A 95 4.69 11.01 -2.41
C PHE A 95 3.92 11.87 -1.40
N THR A 96 3.69 13.14 -1.75
CA THR A 96 3.01 14.11 -0.87
C THR A 96 1.61 13.66 -0.48
N GLU A 97 0.82 13.08 -1.39
CA GLU A 97 -0.53 12.61 -1.04
C GLU A 97 -0.46 11.38 -0.14
N LEU A 98 0.48 10.48 -0.38
CA LEU A 98 0.70 9.30 0.46
C LEU A 98 1.05 9.72 1.90
N LEU A 99 1.90 10.72 2.05
CA LEU A 99 2.29 11.25 3.37
C LEU A 99 1.13 11.95 4.08
N ASN A 100 0.35 12.76 3.37
CA ASN A 100 -0.71 13.57 3.97
C ASN A 100 -2.00 12.78 4.21
N LYS A 101 -2.35 11.88 3.29
CA LYS A 101 -3.65 11.18 3.27
C LYS A 101 -3.52 9.70 3.61
N GLY A 102 -2.31 9.14 3.55
CA GLY A 102 -2.09 7.70 3.69
C GLY A 102 -2.32 6.89 2.41
N TYR A 103 -2.70 7.55 1.31
CA TYR A 103 -2.87 6.91 0.00
C TYR A 103 -2.57 7.87 -1.15
N GLN A 104 -2.16 7.32 -2.30
CA GLN A 104 -1.86 8.08 -3.51
C GLN A 104 -2.16 7.27 -4.76
N LYS A 105 -2.64 7.93 -5.82
CA LYS A 105 -2.73 7.32 -7.15
C LYS A 105 -1.32 7.12 -7.71
N ILE A 106 -0.99 5.90 -8.13
CA ILE A 106 0.30 5.55 -8.71
C ILE A 106 0.14 4.78 -10.03
N ASN A 107 1.14 4.94 -10.89
CA ASN A 107 1.38 4.13 -12.08
C ASN A 107 2.65 3.27 -11.86
N ASN A 108 3.10 2.56 -12.90
CA ASN A 108 4.29 1.69 -12.78
C ASN A 108 5.60 2.44 -12.49
N GLU A 109 5.72 3.70 -12.94
CA GLU A 109 6.91 4.51 -12.66
C GLU A 109 6.99 4.88 -11.17
N LEU A 110 5.89 5.40 -10.62
CA LEU A 110 5.78 5.70 -9.19
C LEU A 110 5.87 4.43 -8.33
N TRP A 111 5.36 3.29 -8.82
CA TRP A 111 5.54 1.99 -8.16
C TRP A 111 7.01 1.63 -7.96
N ILE A 112 7.81 1.72 -9.04
CA ILE A 112 9.25 1.42 -8.96
C ILE A 112 9.92 2.38 -7.99
N GLN A 113 9.58 3.67 -8.03
CA GLN A 113 10.14 4.66 -7.10
C GLN A 113 9.76 4.37 -5.64
N TYR A 114 8.51 4.02 -5.36
CA TYR A 114 8.05 3.62 -4.04
C TYR A 114 8.86 2.42 -3.51
N LEU A 115 9.01 1.37 -4.33
CA LEU A 115 9.80 0.19 -3.96
C LEU A 115 11.27 0.54 -3.69
N ARG A 116 11.89 1.40 -4.52
CA ARG A 116 13.26 1.88 -4.28
C ARG A 116 13.39 2.57 -2.92
N ASN A 117 12.39 3.36 -2.55
CA ASN A 117 12.40 4.12 -1.30
C ASN A 117 12.28 3.22 -0.07
N ILE A 118 11.34 2.26 -0.08
CA ILE A 118 11.15 1.35 1.07
C ILE A 118 12.28 0.31 1.18
N LEU A 119 12.81 -0.17 0.05
CA LEU A 119 13.84 -1.22 0.01
C LEU A 119 15.27 -0.68 0.09
N ARG A 120 15.45 0.64 -0.09
CA ARG A 120 16.78 1.28 -0.24
C ARG A 120 17.63 0.62 -1.33
N ASN A 121 16.99 0.24 -2.43
CA ASN A 121 17.63 -0.46 -3.53
C ASN A 121 17.21 0.16 -4.86
N ASN A 122 18.18 0.62 -5.67
CA ASN A 122 17.89 1.23 -6.97
C ASN A 122 17.59 0.21 -8.08
N ASN A 123 17.98 -1.05 -7.88
CA ASN A 123 17.85 -2.15 -8.83
C ASN A 123 16.54 -2.92 -8.66
N VAL A 124 15.42 -2.20 -8.61
CA VAL A 124 14.08 -2.79 -8.58
C VAL A 124 13.59 -3.01 -10.00
N LYS A 125 13.24 -4.26 -10.32
CA LYS A 125 12.50 -4.64 -11.54
C LYS A 125 11.25 -5.39 -11.14
N SER A 126 10.15 -4.66 -10.96
CA SER A 126 8.85 -5.21 -10.62
C SER A 126 7.77 -4.39 -11.31
N SER A 127 6.79 -5.07 -11.93
CA SER A 127 5.59 -4.43 -12.46
C SER A 127 4.51 -4.34 -11.38
N ILE A 128 3.78 -3.23 -11.33
CA ILE A 128 2.66 -3.07 -10.39
C ILE A 128 1.53 -4.08 -10.67
N ASP A 129 1.27 -4.40 -11.94
CA ASP A 129 0.28 -5.41 -12.30
C ASP A 129 0.73 -6.81 -11.89
N GLU A 130 2.02 -7.13 -12.06
CA GLU A 130 2.58 -8.40 -11.61
C GLU A 130 2.45 -8.50 -10.09
N ALA A 131 2.83 -7.46 -9.36
CA ALA A 131 2.70 -7.42 -7.91
C ALA A 131 1.24 -7.60 -7.43
N PHE A 132 0.29 -6.97 -8.12
CA PHE A 132 -1.13 -7.10 -7.79
C PHE A 132 -1.67 -8.51 -8.06
N ASN A 133 -1.28 -9.12 -9.19
CA ASN A 133 -1.79 -10.41 -9.64
C ASN A 133 -0.96 -11.61 -9.16
N LYS A 134 0.21 -11.38 -8.55
CA LYS A 134 1.11 -12.44 -8.11
C LYS A 134 0.36 -13.38 -7.17
N GLU A 135 0.32 -14.66 -7.51
CA GLU A 135 -0.20 -15.67 -6.59
C GLU A 135 0.64 -15.62 -5.31
N ILE A 136 -0.02 -15.42 -4.17
CA ILE A 136 0.65 -15.56 -2.88
C ILE A 136 0.82 -17.07 -2.73
N SER A 137 2.06 -17.54 -2.88
CA SER A 137 2.41 -18.89 -2.52
C SER A 137 2.20 -19.03 -1.02
N ASN A 138 1.06 -19.59 -0.63
CA ASN A 138 0.82 -20.07 0.74
C ASN A 138 1.73 -21.26 1.04
N ASN A 139 3.04 -21.06 1.02
CA ASN A 139 3.98 -22.02 1.55
C ASN A 139 4.17 -21.70 3.04
N ARG A 140 3.51 -22.53 3.86
CA ARG A 140 3.63 -22.69 5.33
C ARG A 140 2.65 -21.88 6.17
N ILE A 141 1.40 -22.31 6.16
CA ILE A 141 0.72 -22.57 7.44
C ILE A 141 0.64 -24.10 7.57
N ASN A 142 1.68 -24.72 8.12
CA ASN A 142 1.47 -25.98 8.81
C ASN A 142 0.89 -25.59 10.17
N LEU A 143 -0.43 -25.76 10.31
CA LEU A 143 -1.05 -25.94 11.63
C LEU A 143 -0.55 -27.25 12.23
#